data_AF-A0A254QDL0-F1
#
_entry.id   AF-A0A254QDL0-F1
#
_cell.length_a   1.000
_cell.length_b   1.000
_cell.length_c   1.000
_cell.angle_alpha   90.00
_cell.angle_beta   90.00
_cell.angle_gamma   90.00
#
_symmetry.space_group_name_H-M   'P 1'
#
loop_
_entity.id
_entity.type
_entity.pdbx_description
1 polymer ?
#
loop_
_entity_poly.entity_id
_entity_poly.type
_entity_poly.pdbx_seq_one_letter_code
_entity_poly.pdbx_strand_id
1 'polypeptide(L)'
;MFKKLCLLVAVLSAIVLIATVPTYNSFAGKAKMIQRVQQNKSDALFGEEGTPLGEPTLTIIEDPKAFIGEPVDGVYKVDQSYLDSNKIYPTQLKTVQFWIESIRLGAGVAGLLGVALGLWKRKPKAA
;
A
#
# COMPACT_ATOMS: atom_id res chain seq x y z
N MET A 1 -28.61 -21.69 -12.62
CA MET A 1 -28.28 -20.61 -11.67
C MET A 1 -26.81 -20.67 -11.22
N PHE A 2 -26.33 -21.80 -10.69
CA PHE A 2 -24.95 -21.98 -10.20
C PHE A 2 -23.84 -21.55 -11.17
N LYS A 3 -23.88 -21.97 -12.45
CA LYS A 3 -22.87 -21.56 -13.45
C LYS A 3 -22.79 -20.04 -13.66
N LYS A 4 -23.94 -19.35 -13.65
CA LYS A 4 -23.98 -17.88 -13.82
C LYS A 4 -23.33 -17.18 -12.63
N LEU A 5 -23.52 -17.71 -11.41
CA LEU A 5 -22.89 -17.20 -10.21
C LEU A 5 -21.36 -17.39 -10.24
N CYS A 6 -20.88 -18.57 -10.63
CA CYS A 6 -19.43 -18.83 -10.74
C CYS A 6 -18.75 -17.92 -11.79
N LEU A 7 -19.39 -17.72 -12.93
CA LEU A 7 -18.88 -16.81 -13.96
C LEU A 7 -18.95 -15.34 -13.50
N LEU A 8 -19.97 -14.94 -12.75
CA LEU A 8 -20.04 -13.60 -12.17
C LEU A 8 -18.87 -13.34 -11.21
N VAL A 9 -18.55 -14.32 -10.34
CA VAL A 9 -17.38 -14.25 -9.45
C VAL A 9 -16.09 -14.10 -10.25
N ALA A 10 -15.94 -14.82 -11.37
CA ALA A 10 -14.79 -14.68 -12.25
C ALA A 10 -14.67 -13.27 -12.84
N VAL A 11 -15.78 -12.70 -13.31
CA VAL A 11 -15.82 -11.33 -13.85
C VAL A 11 -15.47 -10.30 -12.78
N LEU A 12 -16.07 -10.40 -11.59
CA LEU A 12 -15.77 -9.48 -10.48
C LEU A 12 -14.30 -9.58 -10.05
N SER A 13 -13.75 -10.79 -10.01
CA SER A 13 -12.34 -11.01 -9.69
C SER A 13 -11.42 -10.35 -10.72
N ALA A 14 -11.76 -10.44 -12.01
CA ALA A 14 -11.02 -9.75 -13.07
C ALA A 14 -11.08 -8.22 -12.91
N ILE A 15 -12.25 -7.67 -12.57
CA ILE A 15 -12.40 -6.23 -12.31
C ILE A 15 -11.52 -5.80 -11.13
N VAL A 16 -11.52 -6.56 -10.03
CA VAL A 16 -10.68 -6.28 -8.86
C VAL A 16 -9.20 -6.29 -9.26
N LEU A 17 -8.75 -7.31 -10.00
CA LEU A 17 -7.36 -7.39 -10.47
C LEU A 17 -6.95 -6.16 -11.29
N ILE A 18 -7.79 -5.75 -12.24
CA ILE A 18 -7.55 -4.56 -13.05
C ILE A 18 -7.49 -3.30 -12.16
N ALA A 19 -8.43 -3.15 -11.24
CA ALA A 19 -8.50 -1.99 -10.35
C ALA A 19 -7.30 -1.85 -9.41
N THR A 20 -6.65 -2.96 -9.02
CA THR A 20 -5.46 -2.88 -8.14
C THR A 20 -4.25 -2.18 -8.76
N VAL A 21 -4.15 -2.10 -10.09
CA VAL A 21 -3.02 -1.44 -10.78
C VAL A 21 -3.05 0.08 -10.59
N PRO A 22 -4.11 0.82 -10.99
CA PRO A 22 -4.17 2.26 -10.77
C PRO A 22 -4.19 2.62 -9.28
N THR A 23 -4.78 1.79 -8.42
CA THR A 23 -4.73 2.01 -6.97
C THR A 23 -3.30 1.97 -6.43
N TYR A 24 -2.52 0.95 -6.79
CA TYR A 24 -1.11 0.88 -6.39
C TYR A 24 -0.32 2.08 -6.90
N ASN A 25 -0.48 2.42 -8.18
CA ASN A 25 0.24 3.53 -8.82
C ASN A 25 -0.06 4.87 -8.15
N SER A 26 -1.31 5.10 -7.73
CA SER A 26 -1.71 6.30 -6.99
C SER A 26 -0.98 6.43 -5.65
N PHE A 27 -0.89 5.35 -4.87
CA PHE A 27 -0.14 5.35 -3.61
C PHE A 27 1.37 5.44 -3.83
N ALA A 28 1.91 4.72 -4.80
CA ALA A 28 3.33 4.76 -5.13
C ALA A 28 3.77 6.16 -5.59
N GLY A 29 2.94 6.88 -6.36
CA GLY A 29 3.22 8.25 -6.79
C GLY A 29 3.23 9.28 -5.66
N LYS A 30 2.59 8.98 -4.52
CA LYS A 30 2.63 9.82 -3.31
C LYS A 30 3.78 9.46 -2.35
N ALA A 31 4.40 8.29 -2.54
CA ALA A 31 5.45 7.83 -1.64
C ALA A 31 6.73 8.63 -1.88
N LYS A 32 7.36 9.05 -0.78
CA LYS A 32 8.66 9.72 -0.79
C LYS A 32 9.65 8.90 0.02
N MET A 33 10.93 9.03 -0.32
CA MET A 33 12.01 8.43 0.46
C MET A 33 12.13 9.23 1.76
N ILE A 34 11.76 8.66 2.91
CA ILE A 34 11.67 9.41 4.18
C ILE A 34 12.59 8.79 5.22
N GLN A 35 13.44 9.64 5.81
CA GLN A 35 14.19 9.36 7.03
C GLN A 35 13.48 10.05 8.19
N ARG A 36 13.08 9.28 9.19
CA ARG A 36 12.55 9.85 10.44
C ARG A 36 13.70 10.30 11.30
N VAL A 37 13.56 11.43 11.96
CA VAL A 37 14.55 11.99 12.86
C VAL A 37 13.91 12.33 14.21
N GLN A 38 14.64 12.11 15.29
CA GLN A 38 14.29 12.60 16.60
C GLN A 38 15.02 13.92 16.82
N GLN A 39 14.27 15.02 16.90
CA GLN A 39 14.85 16.29 17.34
C GLN A 39 14.83 16.35 18.87
N ASN A 40 16.00 16.50 19.50
CA ASN A 40 16.04 16.90 20.90
C ASN A 40 15.88 18.42 21.01
N LYS A 41 15.37 18.90 22.15
CA LYS A 41 15.21 20.34 22.41
C LYS A 41 16.52 21.13 22.28
N SER A 42 17.66 20.48 22.49
CA SER A 42 18.98 21.08 22.30
C SER A 42 19.36 21.16 20.80
N ASP A 43 19.09 20.13 20.02
CA ASP A 43 19.44 20.05 18.59
C ASP A 43 18.72 21.14 17.77
N ALA A 44 17.47 21.44 18.14
CA ALA A 44 16.68 22.53 17.57
C ALA A 44 17.27 23.93 17.81
N LEU A 45 18.09 24.10 18.86
CA LEU A 45 18.76 25.37 19.18
C LEU A 45 20.09 25.56 18.44
N PHE A 46 20.69 24.46 17.92
CA PHE A 46 21.97 24.49 17.21
C PHE A 46 21.83 24.27 15.69
N GLY A 47 20.60 24.11 15.19
CA GLY A 47 20.36 23.85 13.77
C GLY A 47 20.77 22.45 13.33
N GLU A 48 20.92 21.51 14.27
CA GLU A 48 21.21 20.12 13.97
C GLU A 48 19.94 19.40 13.53
N GLU A 49 20.04 18.57 12.48
CA GLU A 49 18.88 17.95 11.81
C GLU A 49 18.31 16.73 12.57
N GLY A 50 18.68 16.57 13.84
CA GLY A 50 18.23 15.50 14.73
C GLY A 50 18.93 14.15 14.51
N THR A 51 18.67 13.21 15.43
CA THR A 51 19.21 11.85 15.35
C THR A 51 18.34 10.98 14.43
N PRO A 52 18.89 10.31 13.39
CA PRO A 52 18.11 9.46 12.50
C PRO A 52 17.54 8.24 13.23
N LEU A 53 16.27 7.95 12.98
CA LEU A 53 15.53 6.81 13.50
C LEU A 53 15.34 5.74 12.42
N GLY A 54 16.11 4.66 12.51
CA GLY A 54 16.09 3.57 11.54
C GLY A 54 16.61 4.01 10.17
N GLU A 55 16.32 3.20 9.14
CA GLU A 55 16.76 3.47 7.77
C GLU A 55 15.72 4.29 6.98
N PRO A 56 16.14 5.00 5.91
CA PRO A 56 15.22 5.64 5.00
C PRO A 56 14.25 4.62 4.40
N THR A 57 12.94 4.93 4.41
CA THR A 57 11.92 4.04 3.83
C THR A 57 10.92 4.79 2.96
N LEU A 58 10.47 4.15 1.86
CA LEU A 58 9.44 4.71 0.98
C LEU A 58 8.12 4.79 1.75
N THR A 59 7.70 6.01 2.04
CA THR A 59 6.64 6.29 2.99
C THR A 59 5.75 7.38 2.45
N ILE A 60 4.45 7.24 2.71
CA ILE A 60 3.41 8.19 2.31
C ILE A 60 3.08 9.04 3.53
N ILE A 61 3.28 10.34 3.40
CA ILE A 61 2.87 11.36 4.37
C ILE A 61 2.18 12.48 3.57
N GLU A 62 0.93 12.77 3.92
CA GLU A 62 0.13 13.76 3.20
C GLU A 62 0.32 15.19 3.76
N ASP A 63 0.76 15.33 5.00
CA ASP A 63 1.00 16.64 5.61
C ASP A 63 2.38 17.19 5.18
N PRO A 64 2.42 18.30 4.39
CA PRO A 64 3.68 18.91 3.99
C PRO A 64 4.46 19.52 5.16
N LYS A 65 3.82 19.85 6.28
CA LYS A 65 4.49 20.45 7.44
C LYS A 65 5.32 19.44 8.25
N ALA A 66 5.12 18.15 8.00
CA ALA A 66 5.91 17.10 8.63
C ALA A 66 7.35 17.06 8.10
N PHE A 67 7.60 17.60 6.90
CA PHE A 67 8.92 17.60 6.29
C PHE A 67 9.80 18.72 6.85
N ILE A 68 11.03 18.39 7.22
CA ILE A 68 12.03 19.32 7.73
C ILE A 68 13.05 19.60 6.63
N GLY A 69 13.20 20.88 6.29
CA GLY A 69 14.20 21.33 5.33
C GLY A 69 14.01 20.76 3.92
N GLU A 70 15.05 20.90 3.12
CA GLU A 70 15.11 20.36 1.76
C GLU A 70 15.59 18.89 1.77
N PRO A 71 15.17 18.07 0.80
CA PRO A 71 15.64 16.70 0.71
C PRO A 71 17.15 16.67 0.39
N VAL A 72 17.88 15.83 1.12
CA VAL A 72 19.30 15.56 0.87
C VAL A 72 19.41 14.22 0.14
N ASP A 73 20.05 14.20 -1.03
CA ASP A 73 20.14 13.01 -1.90
C ASP A 73 18.78 12.37 -2.22
N GLY A 74 17.72 13.19 -2.30
CA GLY A 74 16.35 12.73 -2.54
C GLY A 74 15.65 12.13 -1.32
N VAL A 75 16.30 12.13 -0.15
CA VAL A 75 15.74 11.68 1.13
C VAL A 75 15.17 12.88 1.88
N TYR A 76 13.88 12.82 2.16
CA TYR A 76 13.18 13.80 2.98
C TYR A 76 13.33 13.45 4.47
N LYS A 77 13.55 14.45 5.31
CA LYS A 77 13.60 14.28 6.77
C LYS A 77 12.26 14.65 7.38
N VAL A 78 11.83 13.89 8.39
CA VAL A 78 10.55 14.09 9.06
C VAL A 78 10.73 13.98 10.57
N ASP A 79 10.24 14.97 11.32
CA ASP A 79 10.34 14.98 12.79
C ASP A 79 9.33 14.00 13.38
N GLN A 80 9.84 13.02 14.11
CA GLN A 80 9.02 12.05 14.82
C GLN A 80 8.12 12.72 15.86
N SER A 81 8.59 13.78 16.53
CA SER A 81 7.81 14.48 17.56
C SER A 81 6.61 15.22 16.96
N TYR A 82 6.79 15.83 15.78
CA TYR A 82 5.69 16.41 15.01
C TYR A 82 4.66 15.35 14.60
N LEU A 83 5.10 14.18 14.11
CA LEU A 83 4.18 13.10 13.75
C LEU A 83 3.34 12.62 14.94
N ASP A 84 3.99 12.42 16.09
CA ASP A 84 3.33 11.93 17.30
C ASP A 84 2.35 12.96 17.86
N SER A 85 2.74 14.23 17.91
CA SER A 85 1.89 15.33 18.41
C SER A 85 0.68 15.60 17.51
N ASN A 86 0.81 15.44 16.20
CA ASN A 86 -0.27 15.62 15.23
C ASN A 86 -1.02 14.32 14.91
N LYS A 87 -0.67 13.19 15.54
CA LYS A 87 -1.27 11.86 15.30
C LYS A 87 -1.22 11.45 13.82
N ILE A 88 -0.12 11.78 13.14
CA ILE A 88 0.12 11.44 11.74
C ILE A 88 0.84 10.11 11.71
N TYR A 89 0.19 9.09 11.14
CA TYR A 89 0.74 7.75 11.04
C TYR A 89 1.31 7.53 9.64
N PRO A 90 2.65 7.59 9.46
CA PRO A 90 3.28 7.35 8.17
C PRO A 90 2.96 5.94 7.67
N THR A 91 2.49 5.85 6.43
CA THR A 91 2.19 4.56 5.81
C THR A 91 3.32 4.16 4.87
N GLN A 92 4.01 3.06 5.18
CA GLN A 92 5.07 2.54 4.31
C GLN A 92 4.46 1.97 3.02
N LEU A 93 5.07 2.31 1.87
CA LEU A 93 4.62 1.81 0.57
C LEU A 93 4.66 0.28 0.51
N LYS A 94 5.62 -0.36 1.18
CA LYS A 94 5.73 -1.83 1.29
C LYS A 94 4.50 -2.46 1.99
N THR A 95 3.89 -1.75 2.94
CA THR A 95 2.66 -2.22 3.59
C THR A 95 1.48 -2.15 2.62
N VAL A 96 1.38 -1.08 1.83
CA VAL A 96 0.37 -0.95 0.77
C VAL A 96 0.56 -2.03 -0.29
N GLN A 97 1.81 -2.28 -0.70
CA GLN A 97 2.18 -3.34 -1.64
C GLN A 97 1.72 -4.71 -1.13
N PHE A 98 2.02 -5.04 0.12
CA PHE A 98 1.62 -6.30 0.74
C PHE A 98 0.10 -6.54 0.65
N TRP A 99 -0.70 -5.54 1.00
CA TRP A 99 -2.16 -5.64 0.93
C TRP A 99 -2.68 -5.77 -0.50
N ILE A 100 -2.12 -5.00 -1.42
CA ILE A 100 -2.51 -5.06 -2.84
C ILE A 100 -2.15 -6.42 -3.45
N GLU A 101 -0.98 -6.97 -3.15
CA GLU A 101 -0.58 -8.31 -3.59
C GLU A 101 -1.47 -9.40 -2.99
N SER A 102 -1.83 -9.29 -1.72
CA SER A 102 -2.76 -10.21 -1.06
C SER A 102 -4.14 -10.19 -1.72
N ILE A 103 -4.67 -9.00 -2.05
CA ILE A 103 -5.92 -8.84 -2.78
C ILE A 103 -5.82 -9.46 -4.18
N ARG A 104 -4.72 -9.22 -4.90
CA ARG A 104 -4.48 -9.80 -6.22
C ARG A 104 -4.45 -11.33 -6.16
N LEU A 105 -3.78 -11.89 -5.16
CA LEU A 105 -3.71 -13.34 -4.98
C LEU A 105 -5.10 -13.92 -4.67
N GLY A 106 -5.84 -13.31 -3.75
CA GLY A 106 -7.21 -13.73 -3.42
C GLY A 106 -8.16 -13.65 -4.62
N ALA A 107 -8.13 -12.54 -5.36
CA ALA A 107 -8.93 -12.35 -6.57
C ALA A 107 -8.50 -13.32 -7.68
N GLY A 108 -7.20 -13.57 -7.86
CA GLY A 108 -6.69 -14.55 -8.83
C GLY A 108 -7.22 -15.96 -8.56
N VAL A 109 -7.15 -16.42 -7.31
CA VAL A 109 -7.67 -17.73 -6.90
C VAL A 109 -9.19 -17.80 -7.08
N ALA A 110 -9.93 -16.80 -6.61
CA ALA A 110 -11.39 -16.75 -6.75
C ALA A 110 -11.83 -16.73 -8.21
N GLY A 111 -11.11 -16.00 -9.07
CA GLY A 111 -11.36 -15.91 -10.49
C GLY A 111 -11.15 -17.26 -11.19
N LEU A 112 -10.02 -17.92 -10.93
CA LEU A 112 -9.71 -19.23 -11.48
C LEU A 112 -10.75 -20.29 -11.07
N LEU A 113 -11.13 -20.31 -9.79
CA LEU A 113 -12.17 -21.22 -9.30
C LEU A 113 -13.54 -20.92 -9.93
N GLY A 114 -13.88 -19.63 -10.09
CA GLY A 114 -15.11 -19.20 -10.75
C GLY A 114 -15.20 -19.71 -12.20
N VAL A 115 -14.10 -19.61 -12.95
CA VAL A 115 -14.02 -20.14 -14.33
C VAL A 115 -14.09 -21.68 -14.33
N ALA A 116 -13.25 -22.34 -13.52
CA ALA A 116 -13.17 -23.80 -13.49
C ALA A 116 -14.52 -24.45 -13.13
N LEU A 117 -15.18 -23.96 -12.08
CA LEU A 117 -16.48 -24.47 -11.63
C LEU A 117 -17.62 -24.06 -12.58
N GLY A 118 -17.54 -22.88 -13.20
CA GLY A 118 -18.54 -22.40 -14.18
C GLY A 118 -18.55 -23.22 -15.46
N LEU A 119 -17.37 -23.65 -15.93
CA LEU A 119 -17.20 -24.45 -17.15
C LEU A 119 -17.34 -25.95 -16.91
N TRP A 120 -17.37 -26.41 -15.66
CA TRP A 120 -17.55 -27.83 -15.35
C TRP A 120 -18.91 -28.34 -15.88
N LYS A 121 -18.86 -29.23 -16.88
CA LYS A 121 -20.03 -30.01 -17.31
C LYS A 121 -20.21 -31.19 -16.35
N ARG A 122 -21.30 -31.21 -15.58
CA ARG A 122 -21.75 -32.43 -14.91
C ARG A 122 -22.18 -33.42 -16.00
N LYS A 123 -21.53 -34.60 -16.09
CA LYS A 123 -22.05 -35.71 -16.91
C LYS A 123 -23.44 -36.06 -16.37
N PRO A 124 -24.48 -36.20 -17.21
CA PRO A 124 -25.75 -36.76 -16.75
C PRO A 124 -25.48 -38.19 -16.24
N LYS A 125 -26.04 -38.53 -15.08
CA LYS A 125 -26.11 -39.94 -14.65
C LYS A 125 -26.94 -40.66 -15.71
N ALA A 126 -26.35 -41.63 -16.40
CA ALA A 126 -27.12 -42.56 -17.23
C ALA A 126 -28.10 -43.28 -16.30
N ALA A 127 -29.39 -43.19 -16.62
CA ALA A 127 -30.46 -43.95 -15.99
C ALA A 127 -30.66 -45.25 -16.77
#